data_AF-A0A821UI00-F1
#
_entry.id   AF-A0A821UI00-F1
#
_cell.length_a   1.000
_cell.length_b   1.000
_cell.length_c   1.000
_cell.angle_alpha   90.00
_cell.angle_beta   90.00
_cell.angle_gamma   90.00
#
_symmetry.space_group_name_H-M   'P 1'
#
loop_
_entity.id
_entity.type
_entity.pdbx_description
1 polymer ?
#
loop_
_entity_poly.entity_id
_entity_poly.type
_entity_poly.pdbx_seq_one_letter_code
_entity_poly.pdbx_strand_id
1 'polypeptide(L)'
;MDSRILVISMTLAFLSSPEQLKCDKKGMNTVLNQLLLLVMDAAKSDEHRHDGFHISEPLEVLVKMFVVEERTLDYVLCHAETEPTSDMSSTVHLFISLLFSFSNAWKGTDRLEQFTLVALLNILWSISFEPNYAQELVKDERFIETIQKFAENDKDQEMIEQYKPRSMESIKQATNDILHNLNRNSRDDVKPNQQETSVNALVANPAVESVNNKPSIMISYSHDNNTFCTQILGLLATCNDVFEIWIDRTHCQRANDLWEMIANGMEAACIIVCLLSTEYFESKSCRQEFIYANDSLKKKIVCVLLDNFEPKGWLGIRMTGMKYIRFRDCSQPDQVKMTELLNTILAALPSSRPLICENLPSPHHHQETPQPVSIAIQSTTPTFRPVDQWTSTDSDIHAWFASNQISIELHDLFNFRTGEEMLDYAQLLIEDRRQQMNIYAKIFTQKYHGRELPPHEFNRFAKAL
;
A
#
# COMPACT_ATOMS: atom_id res chain seq x y z
N MET A 1 -14.42 3.53 35.29
CA MET A 1 -15.44 3.90 34.25
C MET A 1 -16.32 2.69 33.97
N ASP A 2 -17.44 2.72 33.21
CA ASP A 2 -18.09 1.44 32.83
C ASP A 2 -17.22 0.76 31.76
N SER A 3 -16.46 -0.27 32.14
CA SER A 3 -15.57 -1.03 31.26
C SER A 3 -16.27 -1.52 29.99
N ARG A 4 -17.60 -1.69 30.01
CA ARG A 4 -18.38 -2.06 28.82
C ARG A 4 -18.44 -0.94 27.78
N ILE A 5 -18.55 0.31 28.20
CA ILE A 5 -18.55 1.46 27.29
C ILE A 5 -17.19 1.55 26.60
N LEU A 6 -16.11 1.36 27.35
CA LEU A 6 -14.75 1.38 26.82
C LEU A 6 -14.52 0.25 25.80
N VAL A 7 -14.93 -0.99 26.09
CA VAL A 7 -14.84 -2.12 25.14
C VAL A 7 -15.64 -1.83 23.87
N ILE A 8 -16.87 -1.30 24.00
CA ILE A 8 -17.70 -0.94 22.84
C ILE A 8 -16.99 0.13 22.00
N SER A 9 -16.47 1.17 22.64
CA SER A 9 -15.74 2.25 21.98
C SER A 9 -14.49 1.78 21.26
N MET A 10 -13.67 0.94 21.90
CA MET A 10 -12.48 0.32 21.30
C MET A 10 -12.86 -0.59 20.13
N THR A 11 -13.90 -1.40 20.29
CA THR A 11 -14.39 -2.31 19.24
C THR A 11 -14.92 -1.52 18.04
N LEU A 12 -15.70 -0.45 18.28
CA LEU A 12 -16.19 0.42 17.22
C LEU A 12 -15.02 1.10 16.50
N ALA A 13 -14.03 1.64 17.22
CA ALA A 13 -12.82 2.19 16.61
C ALA A 13 -12.10 1.16 15.70
N PHE A 14 -12.08 -0.12 16.10
CA PHE A 14 -11.56 -1.20 15.27
C PHE A 14 -12.42 -1.57 14.06
N LEU A 15 -13.73 -1.39 14.11
CA LEU A 15 -14.63 -1.79 13.03
C LEU A 15 -14.99 -0.64 12.09
N SER A 16 -14.79 0.61 12.52
CA SER A 16 -15.16 1.80 11.76
C SER A 16 -14.20 2.05 10.58
N SER A 17 -14.78 2.46 9.46
CA SER A 17 -14.02 3.00 8.32
C SER A 17 -13.52 4.41 8.63
N PRO A 18 -12.50 4.91 7.89
CA PRO A 18 -12.02 6.29 8.05
C PRO A 18 -13.14 7.34 7.94
N GLU A 19 -14.11 7.14 7.05
CA GLU A 19 -15.25 8.06 6.82
C GLU A 19 -16.20 8.08 8.02
N GLN A 20 -16.41 6.92 8.64
CA GLN A 20 -17.27 6.80 9.83
C GLN A 20 -16.63 7.51 11.02
N LEU A 21 -15.31 7.38 11.19
CA LEU A 21 -14.55 8.08 12.23
C LEU A 21 -14.54 9.60 12.03
N LYS A 22 -14.51 10.07 10.76
CA LYS A 22 -14.60 11.50 10.42
C LYS A 22 -15.94 12.14 10.77
N CYS A 23 -17.04 11.38 10.68
CA CYS A 23 -18.39 11.89 10.89
C CYS A 23 -18.73 12.15 12.38
N ASP A 24 -18.18 11.36 13.31
CA ASP A 24 -18.45 11.50 14.76
C ASP A 24 -17.21 12.00 15.54
N LYS A 25 -16.82 13.26 15.29
CA LYS A 25 -15.66 13.88 15.95
C LYS A 25 -15.79 13.92 17.47
N LYS A 26 -16.99 14.19 18.00
CA LYS A 26 -17.20 14.36 19.44
C LYS A 26 -17.13 13.01 20.17
N GLY A 27 -17.76 11.97 19.62
CA GLY A 27 -17.62 10.61 20.11
C GLY A 27 -16.17 10.15 20.06
N MET A 28 -15.49 10.38 18.95
CA MET A 28 -14.08 10.01 18.78
C MET A 28 -13.15 10.69 19.78
N ASN A 29 -13.27 12.00 19.98
CA ASN A 29 -12.49 12.72 21.00
C ASN A 29 -12.71 12.15 22.41
N THR A 30 -13.96 11.81 22.72
CA THR A 30 -14.31 11.17 24.00
C THR A 30 -13.60 9.82 24.16
N VAL A 31 -13.54 9.03 23.10
CA VAL A 31 -12.80 7.75 23.08
C VAL A 31 -11.30 7.98 23.22
N LEU A 32 -10.72 8.94 22.50
CA LEU A 32 -9.29 9.25 22.57
C LEU A 32 -8.87 9.73 23.97
N ASN A 33 -9.70 10.56 24.63
CA ASN A 33 -9.47 10.98 26.02
C ASN A 33 -9.44 9.77 26.96
N GLN A 34 -10.40 8.84 26.80
CA GLN A 34 -10.48 7.64 27.61
C GLN A 34 -9.30 6.69 27.38
N LEU A 35 -8.88 6.51 26.12
CA LEU A 35 -7.73 5.68 25.78
C LEU A 35 -6.45 6.24 26.38
N LEU A 36 -6.22 7.56 26.24
CA LEU A 36 -5.02 8.18 26.82
C LEU A 36 -5.03 8.11 28.35
N LEU A 37 -6.17 8.37 29.00
CA LEU A 37 -6.32 8.21 30.46
C LEU A 37 -6.02 6.76 30.89
N LEU A 38 -6.55 5.78 30.18
CA LEU A 38 -6.29 4.37 30.48
C LEU A 38 -4.82 4.02 30.36
N VAL A 39 -4.13 4.53 29.32
CA VAL A 39 -2.68 4.39 29.17
C VAL A 39 -1.95 5.03 30.36
N MET A 40 -2.32 6.26 30.73
CA MET A 40 -1.72 6.99 31.85
C MET A 40 -1.91 6.29 33.20
N ASP A 41 -3.09 5.71 33.44
CA ASP A 41 -3.39 5.02 34.69
C ASP A 41 -2.79 3.61 34.73
N ALA A 42 -2.80 2.89 33.62
CA ALA A 42 -2.11 1.61 33.51
C ALA A 42 -0.59 1.77 33.69
N ALA A 43 -0.01 2.86 33.17
CA ALA A 43 1.43 3.16 33.32
C ALA A 43 1.88 3.37 34.77
N LYS A 44 0.96 3.66 35.71
CA LYS A 44 1.26 3.82 37.14
C LYS A 44 1.27 2.48 37.90
N SER A 45 0.78 1.41 37.29
CA SER A 45 0.68 0.08 37.89
C SER A 45 1.89 -0.78 37.54
N ASP A 46 2.42 -1.54 38.51
CA ASP A 46 3.54 -2.46 38.29
C ASP A 46 3.21 -3.55 37.25
N GLU A 47 1.93 -3.94 37.16
CA GLU A 47 1.44 -4.92 36.18
C GLU A 47 1.02 -4.28 34.85
N HIS A 48 1.17 -2.96 34.71
CA HIS A 48 0.75 -2.17 33.55
C HIS A 48 -0.73 -2.39 33.19
N ARG A 49 -1.58 -2.47 34.21
CA ARG A 49 -3.02 -2.73 34.10
C ARG A 49 -3.86 -1.69 34.82
N HIS A 50 -5.00 -1.35 34.24
CA HIS A 50 -6.03 -0.51 34.85
C HIS A 50 -7.42 -0.90 34.34
N ASP A 51 -8.44 -0.86 35.20
CA ASP A 51 -9.84 -1.22 34.88
C ASP A 51 -10.01 -2.58 34.16
N GLY A 52 -9.07 -3.52 34.37
CA GLY A 52 -9.05 -4.85 33.78
C GLY A 52 -8.27 -4.98 32.46
N PHE A 53 -7.82 -3.86 31.89
CA PHE A 53 -7.11 -3.80 30.61
C PHE A 53 -5.60 -3.75 30.84
N HIS A 54 -4.84 -4.49 30.05
CA HIS A 54 -3.40 -4.27 29.95
C HIS A 54 -3.12 -3.07 29.04
N ILE A 55 -2.04 -2.34 29.30
CA ILE A 55 -1.68 -1.13 28.55
C ILE A 55 -1.53 -1.36 27.04
N SER A 56 -1.23 -2.59 26.61
CA SER A 56 -1.19 -2.99 25.20
C SER A 56 -2.49 -2.71 24.45
N GLU A 57 -3.63 -2.91 25.11
CA GLU A 57 -4.96 -2.87 24.48
C GLU A 57 -5.34 -1.45 24.04
N PRO A 58 -5.29 -0.40 24.89
CA PRO A 58 -5.52 0.96 24.41
C PRO A 58 -4.43 1.46 23.45
N LEU A 59 -3.17 1.03 23.61
CA LEU A 59 -2.09 1.39 22.68
C LEU A 59 -2.34 0.85 21.27
N GLU A 60 -2.88 -0.37 21.13
CA GLU A 60 -3.25 -0.94 19.84
C GLU A 60 -4.30 -0.10 19.11
N VAL A 61 -5.33 0.32 19.84
CA VAL A 61 -6.38 1.19 19.29
C VAL A 61 -5.77 2.52 18.86
N LEU A 62 -4.92 3.13 19.69
CA LEU A 62 -4.25 4.39 19.34
C LEU A 62 -3.41 4.26 18.07
N VAL A 63 -2.62 3.18 17.91
CA VAL A 63 -1.87 2.95 16.67
C VAL A 63 -2.79 2.93 15.45
N LYS A 64 -3.89 2.16 15.53
CA LYS A 64 -4.86 2.13 14.44
C LYS A 64 -5.44 3.51 14.14
N MET A 65 -5.83 4.26 15.18
CA MET A 65 -6.46 5.57 15.01
C MET A 65 -5.49 6.58 14.38
N PHE A 66 -4.22 6.57 14.79
CA PHE A 66 -3.19 7.45 14.23
C PHE A 66 -2.87 7.13 12.76
N VAL A 67 -3.05 5.89 12.33
CA VAL A 67 -2.93 5.50 10.92
C VAL A 67 -4.14 5.96 10.10
N VAL A 68 -5.33 5.92 10.69
CA VAL A 68 -6.59 6.16 9.96
C VAL A 68 -6.95 7.65 9.83
N GLU A 69 -6.64 8.47 10.83
CA GLU A 69 -7.02 9.89 10.85
C GLU A 69 -5.93 10.77 11.49
N GLU A 70 -5.27 11.59 10.66
CA GLU A 70 -4.13 12.44 11.06
C GLU A 70 -4.44 13.38 12.24
N ARG A 71 -5.68 13.90 12.34
CA ARG A 71 -6.10 14.77 13.44
C ARG A 71 -6.15 14.06 14.79
N THR A 72 -6.24 12.73 14.83
CA THR A 72 -6.32 11.98 16.10
C THR A 72 -4.99 12.01 16.83
N LEU A 73 -3.86 11.98 16.11
CA LEU A 73 -2.53 12.13 16.70
C LEU A 73 -2.37 13.53 17.32
N ASP A 74 -2.65 14.59 16.55
CA ASP A 74 -2.62 15.97 17.06
C ASP A 74 -3.58 16.15 18.26
N TYR A 75 -4.78 15.57 18.20
CA TYR A 75 -5.71 15.63 19.31
C TYR A 75 -5.15 14.94 20.56
N VAL A 76 -4.64 13.71 20.43
CA VAL A 76 -4.07 12.97 21.56
C VAL A 76 -2.85 13.66 22.15
N LEU A 77 -1.96 14.21 21.31
CA LEU A 77 -0.77 14.89 21.80
C LEU A 77 -1.10 16.24 22.44
N CYS A 78 -1.99 17.05 21.85
CA CYS A 78 -2.10 18.47 22.17
C CYS A 78 -3.42 18.88 22.84
N HIS A 79 -4.48 18.08 22.72
CA HIS A 79 -5.86 18.53 23.02
C HIS A 79 -6.67 17.55 23.87
N ALA A 80 -6.12 16.37 24.19
CA ALA A 80 -6.85 15.37 24.96
C ALA A 80 -7.16 15.89 26.37
N GLU A 81 -8.44 15.79 26.75
CA GLU A 81 -8.98 16.25 28.02
C GLU A 81 -8.72 15.20 29.11
N THR A 82 -7.45 15.03 29.46
CA THR A 82 -6.97 14.13 30.52
C THR A 82 -6.69 14.90 31.82
N GLU A 83 -6.39 14.19 32.90
CA GLU A 83 -5.92 14.78 34.16
C GLU A 83 -4.55 14.19 34.55
N PRO A 84 -3.45 14.97 34.45
CA PRO A 84 -3.36 16.34 33.91
C PRO A 84 -3.69 16.40 32.41
N THR A 85 -4.11 17.58 31.94
CA THR A 85 -4.47 17.79 30.52
C THR A 85 -3.25 17.55 29.64
N SER A 86 -3.47 16.88 28.51
CA SER A 86 -2.41 16.53 27.58
C SER A 86 -1.77 17.78 27.00
N ASP A 87 -0.45 17.79 26.96
CA ASP A 87 0.34 18.69 26.13
C ASP A 87 1.36 17.88 25.34
N MET A 88 1.78 18.44 24.19
CA MET A 88 2.63 17.74 23.24
C MET A 88 3.89 17.16 23.90
N SER A 89 4.55 17.92 24.77
CA SER A 89 5.84 17.50 25.35
C SER A 89 5.63 16.42 26.40
N SER A 90 4.66 16.58 27.30
CA SER A 90 4.37 15.57 28.33
C SER A 90 3.88 14.25 27.74
N THR A 91 3.03 14.31 26.70
CA THR A 91 2.47 13.10 26.07
C THR A 91 3.50 12.38 25.20
N VAL A 92 4.37 13.09 24.47
CA VAL A 92 5.52 12.46 23.80
C VAL A 92 6.44 11.82 24.84
N HIS A 93 6.73 12.51 25.94
CA HIS A 93 7.57 11.97 27.01
C HIS A 93 6.97 10.74 27.70
N LEU A 94 5.64 10.67 27.84
CA LEU A 94 4.92 9.49 28.32
C LEU A 94 5.22 8.28 27.43
N PHE A 95 5.08 8.41 26.11
CA PHE A 95 5.34 7.31 25.17
C PHE A 95 6.82 6.89 25.16
N ILE A 96 7.75 7.86 25.25
CA ILE A 96 9.19 7.55 25.38
C ILE A 96 9.47 6.79 26.69
N SER A 97 8.89 7.25 27.80
CA SER A 97 9.08 6.61 29.11
C SER A 97 8.55 5.18 29.12
N LEU A 98 7.38 4.96 28.53
CA LEU A 98 6.83 3.62 28.32
C LEU A 98 7.74 2.78 27.43
N LEU A 99 8.26 3.33 26.32
CA LEU A 99 9.21 2.59 25.48
C LEU A 99 10.41 2.08 26.30
N PHE A 100 10.95 2.90 27.20
CA PHE A 100 12.04 2.47 28.06
C PHE A 100 11.63 1.35 29.02
N SER A 101 10.44 1.42 29.63
CA SER A 101 9.91 0.34 30.49
C SER A 101 9.80 -1.00 29.76
N PHE A 102 9.45 -0.99 28.47
CA PHE A 102 9.28 -2.19 27.65
C PHE A 102 10.49 -2.49 26.75
N SER A 103 11.58 -1.74 26.86
CA SER A 103 12.72 -1.83 25.93
C SER A 103 13.45 -3.17 25.94
N ASN A 104 13.27 -3.98 26.98
CA ASN A 104 13.83 -5.34 27.09
C ASN A 104 12.83 -6.44 26.69
N ALA A 105 11.56 -6.09 26.42
CA ALA A 105 10.50 -7.06 26.17
C ALA A 105 10.78 -7.96 24.96
N TRP A 106 11.51 -7.46 23.96
CA TRP A 106 11.94 -8.24 22.80
C TRP A 106 12.80 -9.47 23.13
N LYS A 107 13.49 -9.50 24.29
CA LYS A 107 14.23 -10.67 24.79
C LYS A 107 13.41 -11.58 25.70
N GLY A 108 12.24 -11.10 26.15
CA GLY A 108 11.37 -11.80 27.07
C GLY A 108 10.49 -12.84 26.37
N THR A 109 9.71 -13.58 27.14
CA THR A 109 8.68 -14.50 26.63
C THR A 109 7.27 -13.97 26.83
N ASP A 110 7.11 -12.81 27.49
CA ASP A 110 5.80 -12.20 27.71
C ASP A 110 5.30 -11.54 26.42
N ARG A 111 4.24 -12.12 25.86
CA ARG A 111 3.65 -11.68 24.61
C ARG A 111 2.99 -10.31 24.73
N LEU A 112 2.42 -9.96 25.89
CA LEU A 112 1.79 -8.66 26.08
C LEU A 112 2.84 -7.56 26.15
N GLU A 113 3.98 -7.81 26.81
CA GLU A 113 5.09 -6.86 26.84
C GLU A 113 5.71 -6.66 25.45
N GLN A 114 5.95 -7.75 24.71
CA GLN A 114 6.45 -7.69 23.33
C GLN A 114 5.51 -6.89 22.43
N PHE A 115 4.21 -7.15 22.55
CA PHE A 115 3.19 -6.45 21.79
C PHE A 115 3.13 -4.96 22.16
N THR A 116 3.22 -4.62 23.45
CA THR A 116 3.31 -3.23 23.92
C THR A 116 4.52 -2.51 23.30
N LEU A 117 5.69 -3.16 23.26
CA LEU A 117 6.89 -2.61 22.63
C LEU A 117 6.64 -2.29 21.14
N VAL A 118 6.03 -3.20 20.39
CA VAL A 118 5.69 -3.00 18.97
C VAL A 118 4.72 -1.82 18.80
N ALA A 119 3.67 -1.76 19.63
CA ALA A 119 2.69 -0.67 19.58
C ALA A 119 3.33 0.70 19.86
N LEU A 120 4.19 0.79 20.88
CA LEU A 120 4.91 2.02 21.23
C LEU A 120 5.82 2.51 20.12
N LEU A 121 6.58 1.61 19.48
CA LEU A 121 7.42 1.95 18.33
C LEU A 121 6.59 2.48 17.16
N ASN A 122 5.41 1.92 16.90
CA ASN A 122 4.52 2.40 15.84
C ASN A 122 3.87 3.76 16.16
N ILE A 123 3.58 4.04 17.44
CA ILE A 123 3.15 5.37 17.90
C ILE A 123 4.29 6.39 17.69
N LEU A 124 5.49 6.08 18.18
CA LEU A 124 6.66 6.96 18.07
C LEU A 124 7.08 7.18 16.61
N TRP A 125 6.91 6.17 15.78
CA TRP A 125 7.03 6.31 14.34
C TRP A 125 6.00 7.28 13.77
N SER A 126 4.74 7.19 14.17
CA SER A 126 3.70 8.15 13.77
C SER A 126 4.02 9.58 14.21
N ILE A 127 4.57 9.76 15.41
CA ILE A 127 5.05 11.04 15.94
C ILE A 127 6.20 11.59 15.09
N SER A 128 7.13 10.74 14.65
CA SER A 128 8.32 11.16 13.87
C SER A 128 8.01 11.79 12.50
N PHE A 129 6.81 11.59 11.95
CA PHE A 129 6.43 12.12 10.63
C PHE A 129 6.19 13.62 10.62
N GLU A 130 5.74 14.19 11.74
CA GLU A 130 5.42 15.60 11.84
C GLU A 130 6.61 16.36 12.43
N PRO A 131 7.21 17.33 11.72
CA PRO A 131 8.44 17.99 12.15
C PRO A 131 8.37 18.60 13.55
N ASN A 132 7.22 19.18 13.91
CA ASN A 132 7.02 19.80 15.23
C ASN A 132 7.09 18.76 16.36
N TYR A 133 6.55 17.55 16.15
CA TYR A 133 6.58 16.50 17.16
C TYR A 133 7.92 15.74 17.15
N ALA A 134 8.49 15.56 15.96
CA ALA A 134 9.82 14.96 15.80
C ALA A 134 10.90 15.74 16.56
N GLN A 135 10.79 17.07 16.67
CA GLN A 135 11.71 17.87 17.47
C GLN A 135 11.69 17.49 18.96
N GLU A 136 10.53 17.09 19.53
CA GLU A 136 10.49 16.58 20.91
C GLU A 136 11.22 15.23 21.04
N LEU A 137 11.15 14.38 20.02
CA LEU A 137 11.88 13.09 20.00
C LEU A 137 13.39 13.30 19.97
N VAL A 138 13.88 14.24 19.16
CA VAL A 138 15.33 14.51 18.99
C VAL A 138 15.96 15.09 20.27
N LYS A 139 15.17 15.72 21.15
CA LYS A 139 15.67 16.25 22.43
C LYS A 139 16.12 15.16 23.41
N ASP A 140 15.60 13.93 23.28
CA ASP A 140 15.99 12.83 24.17
C ASP A 140 17.06 11.95 23.51
N GLU A 141 18.34 12.20 23.86
CA GLU A 141 19.47 11.43 23.34
C GLU A 141 19.35 9.93 23.63
N ARG A 142 18.79 9.55 24.79
CA ARG A 142 18.61 8.13 25.17
C ARG A 142 17.58 7.45 24.28
N PHE A 143 16.57 8.19 23.84
CA PHE A 143 15.60 7.68 22.86
C PHE A 143 16.31 7.34 21.55
N ILE A 144 17.13 8.26 21.01
CA ILE A 144 17.88 8.03 19.77
C ILE A 144 18.79 6.81 19.87
N GLU A 145 19.57 6.69 20.95
CA GLU A 145 20.43 5.53 21.20
C GLU A 145 19.63 4.22 21.28
N THR A 146 18.43 4.27 21.88
CA THR A 146 17.57 3.09 22.03
C THR A 146 17.03 2.64 20.67
N ILE A 147 16.58 3.58 19.83
CA ILE A 147 16.11 3.25 18.47
C ILE A 147 17.24 2.71 17.60
N GLN A 148 18.45 3.28 17.69
CA GLN A 148 19.64 2.77 16.98
C GLN A 148 19.96 1.32 17.38
N LYS A 149 19.94 1.01 18.69
CA LYS A 149 20.14 -0.36 19.19
C LYS A 149 19.12 -1.36 18.66
N PHE A 150 17.86 -0.94 18.48
CA PHE A 150 16.84 -1.80 17.89
C PHE A 150 17.03 -2.01 16.39
N ALA A 151 17.43 -0.98 15.65
CA ALA A 151 17.69 -1.06 14.22
C ALA A 151 18.86 -2.01 13.89
N GLU A 152 19.86 -2.09 14.77
CA GLU A 152 21.05 -2.94 14.59
C GLU A 152 20.83 -4.43 14.93
N ASN A 153 19.68 -4.82 15.50
CA ASN A 153 19.50 -6.15 16.09
C ASN A 153 18.61 -7.10 15.26
N ASP A 154 19.24 -7.84 14.34
CA ASP A 154 18.53 -8.72 13.39
C ASP A 154 18.02 -10.07 13.97
N LYS A 155 18.64 -10.61 15.02
CA LYS A 155 18.45 -12.04 15.38
C LYS A 155 17.23 -12.36 16.24
N ASP A 156 16.76 -11.42 17.04
CA ASP A 156 15.65 -11.64 18.00
C ASP A 156 14.29 -11.11 17.48
N GLN A 157 14.26 -10.53 16.28
CA GLN A 157 13.07 -9.92 15.69
C GLN A 157 12.11 -10.95 15.04
N GLU A 158 12.61 -12.10 14.57
CA GLU A 158 11.81 -13.14 13.90
C GLU A 158 10.68 -13.72 14.79
N MET A 159 10.84 -13.79 16.11
CA MET A 159 9.79 -14.30 17.03
C MET A 159 8.62 -13.32 17.24
N ILE A 160 8.88 -12.01 17.14
CA ILE A 160 7.89 -10.96 17.43
C ILE A 160 6.98 -10.71 16.22
N GLU A 161 7.45 -11.07 15.02
CA GLU A 161 6.71 -10.93 13.75
C GLU A 161 5.43 -11.78 13.67
N GLN A 162 5.35 -12.88 14.44
CA GLN A 162 4.22 -13.81 14.37
C GLN A 162 2.88 -13.22 14.91
N TYR A 163 2.94 -12.17 15.74
CA TYR A 163 1.78 -11.62 16.45
C TYR A 163 1.47 -10.15 16.11
N LYS A 164 2.04 -9.64 15.01
CA LYS A 164 1.86 -8.27 14.51
C LYS A 164 0.48 -8.07 13.86
N PRO A 165 -0.39 -7.18 14.38
CA PRO A 165 -1.63 -6.80 13.69
C PRO A 165 -1.31 -6.12 12.35
N ARG A 166 -2.22 -6.24 11.37
CA ARG A 166 -2.07 -5.62 10.04
C ARG A 166 -1.87 -4.10 10.06
N SER A 167 -2.26 -3.42 11.13
CA SER A 167 -2.16 -1.97 11.30
C SER A 167 -0.83 -1.51 11.91
N MET A 168 0.05 -2.42 12.30
CA MET A 168 1.37 -2.11 12.87
C MET A 168 2.46 -2.53 11.90
N GLU A 169 3.63 -1.92 12.01
CA GLU A 169 4.88 -2.36 11.40
C GLU A 169 5.78 -3.12 12.39
N SER A 170 6.79 -3.83 11.88
CA SER A 170 7.72 -4.59 12.73
C SER A 170 8.64 -3.64 13.52
N ILE A 171 9.28 -4.15 14.57
CA ILE A 171 10.28 -3.38 15.34
C ILE A 171 11.35 -2.84 14.40
N LYS A 172 11.88 -3.68 13.49
CA LYS A 172 12.89 -3.29 12.51
C LYS A 172 12.44 -2.13 11.65
N GLN A 173 11.27 -2.27 11.05
CA GLN A 173 10.76 -1.29 10.11
C GLN A 173 10.43 0.03 10.81
N ALA A 174 9.70 -0.03 11.93
CA ALA A 174 9.36 1.16 12.70
C ALA A 174 10.61 1.91 13.18
N THR A 175 11.66 1.20 13.64
CA THR A 175 12.89 1.83 14.14
C THR A 175 13.73 2.44 13.02
N ASN A 176 13.89 1.74 11.89
CA ASN A 176 14.55 2.27 10.71
C ASN A 176 13.87 3.55 10.19
N ASP A 177 12.54 3.52 10.11
CA ASP A 177 11.79 4.65 9.58
C ASP A 177 11.72 5.83 10.55
N ILE A 178 11.71 5.59 11.87
CA ILE A 178 11.94 6.64 12.87
C ILE A 178 13.27 7.33 12.57
N LEU A 179 14.37 6.58 12.49
CA LEU A 179 15.71 7.16 12.25
C LEU A 179 15.76 7.94 10.93
N HIS A 180 15.16 7.39 9.86
CA HIS A 180 15.07 8.07 8.58
C HIS A 180 14.34 9.42 8.68
N ASN A 181 13.18 9.45 9.35
CA ASN A 181 12.39 10.66 9.54
C ASN A 181 13.12 11.71 10.38
N LEU A 182 13.78 11.30 11.47
CA LEU A 182 14.54 12.22 12.31
C LEU A 182 15.74 12.82 11.58
N ASN A 183 16.50 12.00 10.84
CA ASN A 183 17.64 12.45 10.04
C ASN A 183 17.24 13.41 8.92
N ARG A 184 16.05 13.23 8.36
CA ARG A 184 15.50 14.14 7.36
C ARG A 184 15.17 15.50 7.97
N ASN A 185 14.50 15.51 9.11
CA ASN A 185 14.11 16.76 9.79
C ASN A 185 15.32 17.55 10.29
N SER A 186 16.47 16.92 10.56
CA SER A 186 17.72 17.61 10.88
C SER A 186 18.39 18.30 9.68
N ARG A 187 18.06 17.92 8.44
CA ARG A 187 18.67 18.50 7.21
C ARG A 187 17.98 19.77 6.74
N ASP A 188 16.76 20.04 7.17
CA ASP A 188 15.96 21.20 6.74
C ASP A 188 16.37 22.53 7.43
N ASP A 189 17.27 22.49 8.43
CA ASP A 189 17.84 23.68 9.09
C ASP A 189 19.14 24.21 8.44
N VAL A 190 19.65 23.56 7.40
CA VAL A 190 20.87 24.01 6.68
C VAL A 190 20.52 24.46 5.27
N LYS A 191 20.61 25.77 5.02
CA LYS A 191 20.53 26.35 3.67
C LYS A 191 21.47 25.58 2.71
N PRO A 192 21.04 25.23 1.48
CA PRO A 192 21.84 24.39 0.61
C PRO A 192 23.05 25.20 0.11
N ASN A 193 24.24 24.84 0.58
CA ASN A 193 25.47 25.20 -0.09
C ASN A 193 25.89 24.01 -0.95
N GLN A 194 25.98 24.26 -2.25
CA GLN A 194 26.40 23.29 -3.25
C GLN A 194 27.82 22.82 -2.93
N GLN A 195 27.99 21.54 -2.64
CA GLN A 195 29.23 20.83 -2.92
C GLN A 195 28.97 19.32 -2.97
N GLU A 196 28.92 18.83 -4.20
CA GLU A 196 29.09 17.43 -4.54
C GLU A 196 30.35 16.88 -3.88
N THR A 197 30.24 15.75 -3.19
CA THR A 197 31.39 14.86 -3.01
C THR A 197 30.93 13.42 -3.07
N SER A 198 31.47 12.76 -4.08
CA SER A 198 31.32 11.36 -4.44
C SER A 198 31.98 10.45 -3.41
N VAL A 199 31.37 9.32 -3.09
CA VAL A 199 32.10 8.12 -2.63
C VAL A 199 31.41 6.86 -3.15
N ASN A 200 32.25 5.95 -3.65
CA ASN A 200 31.97 4.81 -4.51
C ASN A 200 31.38 3.58 -3.79
N ALA A 201 30.53 2.90 -4.56
CA ALA A 201 30.35 1.46 -4.82
C ALA A 201 31.04 0.39 -3.95
N LEU A 202 30.31 -0.74 -3.76
CA LEU A 202 30.70 -2.16 -3.64
C LEU A 202 29.40 -2.93 -3.23
N VAL A 203 28.89 -4.04 -3.80
CA VAL A 203 29.25 -5.03 -4.83
C VAL A 203 27.94 -5.65 -5.34
N ALA A 204 27.79 -5.82 -6.65
CA ALA A 204 26.73 -6.63 -7.28
C ALA A 204 27.16 -8.11 -7.39
N ASN A 205 26.24 -9.03 -7.11
CA ASN A 205 26.35 -10.43 -7.54
C ASN A 205 25.52 -10.63 -8.82
N PRO A 206 26.05 -11.31 -9.86
CA PRO A 206 25.37 -11.50 -11.12
C PRO A 206 24.59 -12.81 -11.12
N ALA A 207 23.29 -12.74 -11.43
CA ALA A 207 22.58 -13.84 -12.06
C ALA A 207 21.81 -13.25 -13.24
N VAL A 208 22.27 -13.58 -14.43
CA VAL A 208 21.74 -13.14 -15.71
C VAL A 208 20.49 -13.97 -16.00
N GLU A 209 19.33 -13.33 -15.96
CA GLU A 209 18.16 -13.74 -16.74
C GLU A 209 17.77 -12.57 -17.64
N SER A 210 17.48 -12.87 -18.90
CA SER A 210 17.28 -11.91 -20.00
C SER A 210 16.18 -10.90 -19.71
N VAL A 211 16.54 -9.69 -19.26
CA VAL A 211 15.57 -8.64 -18.93
C VAL A 211 15.08 -7.98 -20.22
N ASN A 212 13.81 -8.16 -20.50
CA ASN A 212 13.04 -7.35 -21.42
C ASN A 212 13.11 -5.89 -20.92
N ASN A 213 13.90 -5.05 -21.57
CA ASN A 213 14.37 -3.77 -21.02
C ASN A 213 13.30 -2.66 -21.15
N LYS A 214 12.04 -2.95 -20.81
CA LYS A 214 10.94 -1.98 -20.88
C LYS A 214 11.01 -1.02 -19.69
N PRO A 215 10.80 0.29 -19.89
CA PRO A 215 10.66 1.21 -18.79
C PRO A 215 9.45 0.83 -17.92
N SER A 216 9.58 0.93 -16.60
CA SER A 216 8.48 0.68 -15.67
C SER A 216 7.81 2.00 -15.25
N ILE A 217 6.49 2.03 -15.20
CA ILE A 217 5.71 3.11 -14.59
C ILE A 217 5.07 2.60 -13.31
N MET A 218 5.07 3.40 -12.25
CA MET A 218 4.35 3.06 -11.02
C MET A 218 3.10 3.92 -10.89
N ILE A 219 1.99 3.31 -10.47
CA ILE A 219 0.76 4.02 -10.12
C ILE A 219 0.63 4.08 -8.60
N SER A 220 0.63 5.29 -8.06
CA SER A 220 0.31 5.60 -6.67
C SER A 220 -1.11 6.16 -6.60
N TYR A 221 -1.97 5.56 -5.77
CA TYR A 221 -3.39 5.90 -5.64
C TYR A 221 -3.93 5.52 -4.25
N SER A 222 -5.00 6.16 -3.79
CA SER A 222 -5.75 5.65 -2.63
C SER A 222 -6.58 4.45 -3.04
N HIS A 223 -6.66 3.44 -2.16
CA HIS A 223 -7.47 2.23 -2.36
C HIS A 223 -8.96 2.58 -2.54
N ASP A 224 -9.41 3.71 -2.01
CA ASP A 224 -10.79 4.19 -2.17
C ASP A 224 -11.10 4.64 -3.61
N ASN A 225 -10.06 4.93 -4.40
CA ASN A 225 -10.19 5.27 -5.82
C ASN A 225 -9.93 4.07 -6.74
N ASN A 226 -10.05 2.82 -6.25
CA ASN A 226 -9.75 1.60 -7.01
C ASN A 226 -10.56 1.48 -8.32
N THR A 227 -11.82 1.90 -8.32
CA THR A 227 -12.66 1.89 -9.54
C THR A 227 -12.04 2.72 -10.65
N PHE A 228 -11.66 3.96 -10.35
CA PHE A 228 -11.00 4.85 -11.31
C PHE A 228 -9.59 4.35 -11.67
N CYS A 229 -8.82 3.88 -10.69
CA CYS A 229 -7.50 3.29 -10.92
C CYS A 229 -7.57 2.09 -11.88
N THR A 230 -8.65 1.29 -11.80
CA THR A 230 -8.88 0.16 -12.72
C THR A 230 -9.17 0.64 -14.14
N GLN A 231 -9.87 1.76 -14.33
CA GLN A 231 -10.06 2.37 -15.65
C GLN A 231 -8.73 2.87 -16.23
N ILE A 232 -7.90 3.50 -15.41
CA ILE A 232 -6.55 3.96 -15.79
C ILE A 232 -5.66 2.78 -16.17
N LEU A 233 -5.69 1.69 -15.40
CA LEU A 233 -4.98 0.46 -15.72
C LEU A 233 -5.46 -0.16 -17.03
N GLY A 234 -6.77 -0.19 -17.27
CA GLY A 234 -7.33 -0.68 -18.53
C GLY A 234 -6.83 0.12 -19.74
N LEU A 235 -6.73 1.45 -19.60
CA LEU A 235 -6.13 2.32 -20.61
C LEU A 235 -4.64 2.02 -20.80
N LEU A 236 -3.85 2.00 -19.72
CA LEU A 236 -2.40 1.82 -19.79
C LEU A 236 -2.00 0.43 -20.29
N ALA A 237 -2.82 -0.60 -20.03
CA ALA A 237 -2.63 -1.95 -20.54
C ALA A 237 -2.70 -2.03 -22.07
N THR A 238 -3.31 -1.05 -22.75
CA THR A 238 -3.27 -0.96 -24.23
C THR A 238 -1.88 -0.67 -24.79
N CYS A 239 -0.92 -0.27 -23.94
CA CYS A 239 0.47 0.01 -24.29
C CYS A 239 1.46 -0.89 -23.53
N ASN A 240 1.05 -2.12 -23.17
CA ASN A 240 1.89 -3.08 -22.43
C ASN A 240 3.15 -3.54 -23.21
N ASP A 241 3.22 -3.24 -24.50
CA ASP A 241 4.39 -3.42 -25.35
C ASP A 241 5.44 -2.32 -25.15
N VAL A 242 5.05 -1.15 -24.63
CA VAL A 242 5.92 0.03 -24.45
C VAL A 242 6.53 0.12 -23.06
N PHE A 243 5.75 -0.16 -22.01
CA PHE A 243 6.19 -0.06 -20.62
C PHE A 243 5.54 -1.14 -19.75
N GLU A 244 6.17 -1.41 -18.60
CA GLU A 244 5.58 -2.25 -17.55
C GLU A 244 4.87 -1.38 -16.52
N ILE A 245 3.81 -1.92 -15.91
CA ILE A 245 3.03 -1.21 -14.90
C ILE A 245 3.26 -1.87 -13.55
N TRP A 246 3.82 -1.09 -12.62
CA TRP A 246 3.92 -1.44 -11.22
C TRP A 246 2.75 -0.83 -10.44
N ILE A 247 2.10 -1.67 -9.64
CA ILE A 247 1.02 -1.26 -8.73
C ILE A 247 0.95 -2.20 -7.52
N ASP A 248 0.70 -1.61 -6.36
CA ASP A 248 0.69 -2.27 -5.06
C ASP A 248 -0.17 -3.55 -5.02
N ARG A 249 -1.40 -3.49 -5.54
CA ARG A 249 -2.40 -4.56 -5.43
C ARG A 249 -2.02 -5.82 -6.18
N THR A 250 -1.11 -5.74 -7.15
CA THR A 250 -0.63 -6.91 -7.91
C THR A 250 0.77 -7.34 -7.47
N HIS A 251 1.63 -6.39 -7.07
CA HIS A 251 3.04 -6.67 -6.79
C HIS A 251 3.31 -6.97 -5.31
N CYS A 252 2.43 -6.56 -4.39
CA CYS A 252 2.63 -6.71 -2.96
C CYS A 252 1.87 -7.90 -2.32
N GLN A 253 1.25 -8.77 -3.12
CA GLN A 253 0.35 -9.85 -2.63
C GLN A 253 1.04 -10.95 -1.80
N ARG A 254 2.39 -11.00 -1.79
CA ARG A 254 3.21 -12.05 -1.13
C ARG A 254 4.47 -11.50 -0.45
N ALA A 255 4.57 -10.18 -0.26
CA ALA A 255 5.80 -9.58 0.28
C ALA A 255 5.84 -9.72 1.81
N ASN A 256 6.97 -10.18 2.35
CA ASN A 256 7.24 -10.16 3.79
C ASN A 256 7.41 -8.72 4.29
N ASP A 257 7.98 -7.85 3.44
CA ASP A 257 8.08 -6.41 3.65
C ASP A 257 7.35 -5.66 2.52
N LEU A 258 6.17 -5.15 2.85
CA LEU A 258 5.31 -4.40 1.94
C LEU A 258 5.98 -3.09 1.49
N TRP A 259 6.69 -2.41 2.40
CA TRP A 259 7.27 -1.10 2.15
C TRP A 259 8.55 -1.19 1.34
N GLU A 260 9.38 -2.20 1.60
CA GLU A 260 10.56 -2.47 0.77
C GLU A 260 10.13 -2.81 -0.67
N MET A 261 9.06 -3.58 -0.85
CA MET A 261 8.51 -3.88 -2.19
C MET A 261 8.01 -2.61 -2.89
N ILE A 262 7.29 -1.73 -2.17
CA ILE A 262 6.84 -0.43 -2.68
C ILE A 262 8.04 0.44 -3.06
N ALA A 263 9.02 0.58 -2.17
CA ALA A 263 10.23 1.37 -2.41
C ALA A 263 11.00 0.86 -3.62
N ASN A 264 11.20 -0.45 -3.75
CA ASN A 264 11.84 -1.08 -4.91
C ASN A 264 11.06 -0.80 -6.21
N GLY A 265 9.72 -0.89 -6.16
CA GLY A 265 8.85 -0.52 -7.29
C GLY A 265 9.03 0.95 -7.70
N MET A 266 9.10 1.85 -6.73
CA MET A 266 9.31 3.29 -6.94
C MET A 266 10.70 3.62 -7.48
N GLU A 267 11.73 2.96 -6.96
CA GLU A 267 13.12 3.12 -7.41
C GLU A 267 13.31 2.60 -8.84
N ALA A 268 12.69 1.45 -9.17
CA ALA A 268 12.74 0.88 -10.51
C ALA A 268 11.89 1.67 -11.54
N ALA A 269 10.79 2.29 -11.10
CA ALA A 269 9.93 3.05 -11.98
C ALA A 269 10.62 4.30 -12.54
N CYS A 270 10.46 4.56 -13.84
CA CYS A 270 10.95 5.77 -14.48
C CYS A 270 9.99 6.95 -14.32
N ILE A 271 8.70 6.68 -14.13
CA ILE A 271 7.63 7.66 -13.91
C ILE A 271 6.76 7.17 -12.77
N ILE A 272 6.33 8.10 -11.91
CA ILE A 272 5.28 7.85 -10.92
C ILE A 272 4.01 8.59 -11.36
N VAL A 273 2.91 7.87 -11.54
CA VAL A 273 1.58 8.43 -11.83
C VAL A 273 0.82 8.49 -10.51
N CYS A 274 0.51 9.70 -10.04
CA CYS A 274 -0.23 9.90 -8.78
C CYS A 274 -1.68 10.27 -9.06
N LEU A 275 -2.62 9.45 -8.58
CA LEU A 275 -4.06 9.71 -8.65
C LEU A 275 -4.50 10.50 -7.41
N LEU A 276 -4.41 11.82 -7.52
CA LEU A 276 -4.59 12.78 -6.43
C LEU A 276 -6.07 13.08 -6.19
N SER A 277 -6.56 12.64 -5.06
CA SER A 277 -7.92 12.84 -4.54
C SER A 277 -7.87 13.35 -3.09
N THR A 278 -9.04 13.59 -2.50
CA THR A 278 -9.13 13.86 -1.06
C THR A 278 -8.59 12.67 -0.26
N GLU A 279 -8.94 11.45 -0.66
CA GLU A 279 -8.53 10.22 0.03
C GLU A 279 -7.02 9.98 -0.12
N TYR A 280 -6.44 10.30 -1.28
CA TYR A 280 -4.99 10.28 -1.49
C TYR A 280 -4.29 11.28 -0.57
N PHE A 281 -4.83 12.50 -0.46
CA PHE A 281 -4.25 13.55 0.38
C PHE A 281 -4.27 13.20 1.86
N GLU A 282 -5.30 12.47 2.30
CA GLU A 282 -5.50 12.05 3.69
C GLU A 282 -4.80 10.71 4.02
N SER A 283 -4.43 9.92 3.01
CA SER A 283 -3.73 8.65 3.19
C SER A 283 -2.25 8.86 3.54
N LYS A 284 -1.84 8.35 4.71
CA LYS A 284 -0.43 8.34 5.16
C LYS A 284 0.46 7.63 4.14
N SER A 285 0.02 6.48 3.62
CA SER A 285 0.77 5.71 2.63
C SER A 285 0.97 6.48 1.33
N CYS A 286 -0.09 7.09 0.80
CA CYS A 286 0.00 7.88 -0.43
C CYS A 286 0.84 9.16 -0.22
N ARG A 287 0.78 9.77 0.97
CA ARG A 287 1.65 10.89 1.35
C ARG A 287 3.12 10.46 1.38
N GLN A 288 3.43 9.31 1.98
CA GLN A 288 4.79 8.76 2.03
C GLN A 288 5.32 8.49 0.61
N GLU A 289 4.54 7.80 -0.23
CA GLU A 289 4.90 7.53 -1.62
C GLU A 289 5.15 8.84 -2.39
N PHE A 290 4.22 9.81 -2.34
CA PHE A 290 4.41 11.07 -3.05
C PHE A 290 5.68 11.80 -2.61
N ILE A 291 5.90 11.88 -1.30
CA ILE A 291 7.05 12.55 -0.72
C ILE A 291 8.35 11.82 -1.07
N TYR A 292 8.38 10.50 -1.03
CA TYR A 292 9.56 9.72 -1.38
C TYR A 292 9.90 9.87 -2.87
N ALA A 293 8.91 9.77 -3.76
CA ALA A 293 9.07 10.02 -5.19
C ALA A 293 9.58 11.44 -5.50
N ASN A 294 8.98 12.47 -4.89
CA ASN A 294 9.25 13.87 -5.21
C ASN A 294 10.50 14.42 -4.50
N ASP A 295 10.59 14.20 -3.19
CA ASP A 295 11.59 14.86 -2.35
C ASP A 295 12.89 14.06 -2.32
N SER A 296 12.81 12.72 -2.35
CA SER A 296 13.97 11.84 -2.20
C SER A 296 14.49 11.35 -3.55
N LEU A 297 13.65 10.65 -4.31
CA LEU A 297 14.05 10.03 -5.59
C LEU A 297 14.09 11.02 -6.76
N LYS A 298 13.49 12.22 -6.62
CA LYS A 298 13.37 13.23 -7.68
C LYS A 298 12.80 12.67 -8.98
N LYS A 299 11.84 11.73 -8.87
CA LYS A 299 11.21 11.07 -10.01
C LYS A 299 10.35 12.05 -10.80
N LYS A 300 10.13 11.72 -12.07
CA LYS A 300 9.14 12.42 -12.88
C LYS A 300 7.75 11.99 -12.43
N ILE A 301 6.97 12.93 -11.91
CA ILE A 301 5.61 12.68 -11.44
C ILE A 301 4.59 13.19 -12.46
N VAL A 302 3.65 12.33 -12.83
CA VAL A 302 2.45 12.70 -13.60
C VAL A 302 1.28 12.82 -12.61
N CYS A 303 0.85 14.05 -12.37
CA CYS A 303 -0.25 14.34 -11.43
C CYS A 303 -1.60 14.23 -12.14
N VAL A 304 -2.49 13.39 -11.60
CA VAL A 304 -3.88 13.24 -12.06
C VAL A 304 -4.81 13.66 -10.93
N LEU A 305 -5.55 14.76 -11.09
CA LEU A 305 -6.48 15.25 -10.08
C LEU A 305 -7.86 14.65 -10.29
N LEU A 306 -8.44 14.11 -9.23
CA LEU A 306 -9.74 13.47 -9.23
C LEU A 306 -10.81 14.41 -8.67
N ASP A 307 -11.97 14.39 -9.31
CA ASP A 307 -13.17 15.14 -8.99
C ASP A 307 -12.86 16.65 -8.76
N ASN A 308 -13.33 17.18 -7.63
CA ASN A 308 -13.15 18.57 -7.22
C ASN A 308 -12.00 18.74 -6.21
N PHE A 309 -11.10 17.75 -6.08
CA PHE A 309 -9.97 17.87 -5.17
C PHE A 309 -9.04 19.02 -5.60
N GLU A 310 -8.65 19.85 -4.64
CA GLU A 310 -7.68 20.94 -4.84
C GLU A 310 -6.46 20.70 -3.96
N PRO A 311 -5.23 20.62 -4.54
CA PRO A 311 -4.01 20.43 -3.77
C PRO A 311 -3.84 21.56 -2.76
N LYS A 312 -3.59 21.18 -1.51
CA LYS A 312 -3.41 22.10 -0.37
C LYS A 312 -2.35 21.56 0.57
N GLY A 313 -1.93 22.36 1.55
CA GLY A 313 -1.01 21.94 2.60
C GLY A 313 0.27 21.27 2.08
N TRP A 314 0.59 20.08 2.62
CA TRP A 314 1.81 19.33 2.31
C TRP A 314 1.96 19.00 0.82
N LEU A 315 0.84 18.75 0.12
CA LEU A 315 0.81 18.40 -1.30
C LEU A 315 0.87 19.66 -2.16
N GLY A 316 0.13 20.71 -1.79
CA GLY A 316 0.07 21.96 -2.54
C GLY A 316 1.44 22.62 -2.71
N ILE A 317 2.25 22.67 -1.64
CA ILE A 317 3.62 23.23 -1.70
C ILE A 317 4.49 22.43 -2.69
N ARG A 318 4.43 21.10 -2.65
CA ARG A 318 5.23 20.22 -3.52
C ARG A 318 4.76 20.24 -4.97
N MET A 319 3.48 20.47 -5.20
CA MET A 319 2.91 20.57 -6.53
C MET A 319 3.11 21.93 -7.19
N THR A 320 3.78 22.88 -6.53
CA THR A 320 4.04 24.21 -7.09
C THR A 320 4.80 24.09 -8.42
N GLY A 321 4.18 24.57 -9.51
CA GLY A 321 4.77 24.52 -10.86
C GLY A 321 4.62 23.18 -11.58
N MET A 322 4.03 22.16 -10.96
CA MET A 322 3.73 20.88 -11.62
C MET A 322 2.50 21.02 -12.52
N LYS A 323 2.57 20.36 -13.69
CA LYS A 323 1.39 20.19 -14.56
C LYS A 323 0.54 19.03 -14.05
N TYR A 324 -0.76 19.13 -14.26
CA TYR A 324 -1.69 18.07 -13.89
C TYR A 324 -2.83 17.93 -14.89
N ILE A 325 -3.45 16.75 -14.89
CA ILE A 325 -4.64 16.44 -15.68
C ILE A 325 -5.80 16.21 -14.71
N ARG A 326 -6.90 16.95 -14.87
CA ARG A 326 -8.06 16.83 -14.00
C ARG A 326 -9.17 16.00 -14.65
N PHE A 327 -9.68 15.02 -13.93
CA PHE A 327 -10.90 14.28 -14.21
C PHE A 327 -11.97 14.72 -13.22
N ARG A 328 -13.00 15.44 -13.67
CA ARG A 328 -14.06 15.97 -12.77
C ARG A 328 -15.15 14.94 -12.44
N ASP A 329 -15.29 13.93 -13.29
CA ASP A 329 -16.20 12.80 -13.11
C ASP A 329 -15.40 11.51 -13.32
N CYS A 330 -15.04 10.87 -12.22
CA CYS A 330 -14.30 9.62 -12.24
C CYS A 330 -15.20 8.40 -12.57
N SER A 331 -16.53 8.54 -12.58
CA SER A 331 -17.43 7.47 -12.99
C SER A 331 -17.52 7.35 -14.50
N GLN A 332 -17.41 8.49 -15.20
CA GLN A 332 -17.44 8.59 -16.66
C GLN A 332 -16.27 9.45 -17.16
N PRO A 333 -15.03 8.90 -17.14
CA PRO A 333 -13.86 9.66 -17.57
C PRO A 333 -13.95 10.06 -19.05
N ASP A 334 -13.71 11.35 -19.31
CA ASP A 334 -13.64 11.92 -20.65
C ASP A 334 -12.51 11.26 -21.47
N GLN A 335 -12.84 10.69 -22.63
CA GLN A 335 -11.89 10.05 -23.54
C GLN A 335 -10.76 10.98 -23.99
N VAL A 336 -11.03 12.28 -24.15
CA VAL A 336 -10.00 13.28 -24.50
C VAL A 336 -9.00 13.39 -23.36
N LYS A 337 -9.46 13.41 -22.11
CA LYS A 337 -8.60 13.43 -20.92
C LYS A 337 -7.84 12.12 -20.72
N MET A 338 -8.46 10.98 -21.01
CA MET A 338 -7.78 9.68 -21.03
C MET A 338 -6.64 9.67 -22.05
N THR A 339 -6.88 10.19 -23.25
CA THR A 339 -5.86 10.29 -24.32
C THR A 339 -4.76 11.29 -23.94
N GLU A 340 -5.11 12.43 -23.35
CA GLU A 340 -4.17 13.42 -22.82
C GLU A 340 -3.24 12.81 -21.76
N LEU A 341 -3.78 11.99 -20.86
CA LEU A 341 -3.00 11.28 -19.84
C LEU A 341 -2.02 10.29 -20.46
N LEU A 342 -2.50 9.43 -21.36
CA LEU A 342 -1.64 8.46 -22.03
C LEU A 342 -0.48 9.15 -22.77
N ASN A 343 -0.79 10.20 -23.54
CA ASN A 343 0.24 10.97 -24.25
C ASN A 343 1.22 11.66 -23.30
N THR A 344 0.75 12.15 -22.14
CA THR A 344 1.60 12.75 -21.12
C THR A 344 2.56 11.74 -20.51
N ILE A 345 2.09 10.51 -20.24
CA ILE A 345 2.93 9.41 -19.75
C ILE A 345 3.94 9.00 -20.81
N LEU A 346 3.50 8.77 -22.06
CA LEU A 346 4.39 8.37 -23.16
C LEU A 346 5.47 9.43 -23.44
N ALA A 347 5.12 10.71 -23.45
CA ALA A 347 6.07 11.80 -23.59
C ALA A 347 7.01 11.96 -22.37
N ALA A 348 6.60 11.42 -21.22
CA ALA A 348 7.40 11.45 -20.01
C ALA A 348 8.44 10.32 -19.94
N LEU A 349 8.27 9.24 -20.71
CA LEU A 349 9.17 8.09 -20.71
C LEU A 349 10.56 8.48 -21.23
N PRO A 350 11.63 7.88 -20.70
CA PRO A 350 12.97 8.08 -21.26
C PRO A 350 12.97 7.57 -22.70
N SER A 351 13.36 8.41 -23.66
CA SER A 351 13.58 7.97 -25.03
C SER A 351 14.71 6.92 -25.02
N SER A 352 14.47 5.74 -25.59
CA SER A 352 15.51 4.71 -25.79
C SER A 352 16.62 5.28 -26.66
N ARG A 353 17.62 5.92 -26.04
CA ARG A 353 18.85 6.30 -26.71
C ARG A 353 19.70 5.04 -26.75
N PRO A 354 20.04 4.48 -27.93
CA PRO A 354 21.03 3.42 -27.96
C PRO A 354 22.34 4.00 -27.41
N LEU A 355 22.96 3.27 -26.50
CA LEU A 355 24.29 3.58 -25.99
C LEU A 355 25.24 3.78 -27.18
N ILE A 356 25.67 5.01 -27.40
CA ILE A 356 26.74 5.31 -28.35
C ILE A 356 28.02 4.76 -27.71
N CYS A 357 28.47 3.60 -28.17
CA CYS A 357 29.84 3.15 -27.94
C CYS A 357 30.77 4.03 -28.77
N GLU A 358 31.69 4.71 -28.09
CA GLU A 358 32.82 5.38 -28.71
C GLU A 358 33.74 4.37 -29.42
N ASN A 359 34.05 4.69 -30.68
CA ASN A 359 35.27 4.40 -31.45
C ASN A 359 35.96 3.04 -31.29
N LEU A 360 35.94 2.23 -32.37
CA LEU A 360 37.12 1.68 -33.07
C LEU A 360 36.67 1.11 -34.45
N PRO A 361 37.59 0.86 -35.42
CA PRO A 361 37.37 1.15 -36.83
C PRO A 361 36.69 0.01 -37.62
N SER A 362 36.00 0.41 -38.69
CA SER A 362 35.35 -0.47 -39.68
C SER A 362 36.32 -1.44 -40.36
N PRO A 363 35.81 -2.57 -40.86
CA PRO A 363 35.80 -2.73 -42.31
C PRO A 363 34.53 -3.34 -42.92
N HIS A 364 34.19 -2.77 -44.08
CA HIS A 364 33.64 -3.37 -45.31
C HIS A 364 32.22 -3.97 -45.39
N HIS A 365 31.41 -3.25 -46.19
CA HIS A 365 30.49 -3.69 -47.25
C HIS A 365 29.81 -5.08 -47.13
N HIS A 366 28.48 -5.09 -47.17
CA HIS A 366 27.73 -5.30 -48.42
C HIS A 366 26.28 -4.82 -48.26
N GLN A 367 25.81 -4.08 -49.28
CA GLN A 367 24.43 -3.64 -49.45
C GLN A 367 23.57 -4.82 -49.89
N GLU A 368 22.38 -4.95 -49.33
CA GLU A 368 21.20 -5.48 -50.02
C GLU A 368 19.93 -5.02 -49.29
N THR A 369 19.11 -4.22 -49.99
CA THR A 369 17.68 -3.99 -49.71
C THR A 369 16.89 -4.87 -50.68
N PRO A 370 15.73 -5.45 -50.30
CA PRO A 370 14.47 -4.74 -50.54
C PRO A 370 13.26 -5.02 -49.60
N GLN A 371 12.45 -3.96 -49.43
CA GLN A 371 10.98 -3.81 -49.31
C GLN A 371 10.14 -4.41 -48.14
N PRO A 372 9.15 -3.65 -47.61
CA PRO A 372 8.22 -4.10 -46.58
C PRO A 372 6.96 -4.76 -47.16
N VAL A 373 6.53 -5.88 -46.55
CA VAL A 373 5.24 -6.52 -46.78
C VAL A 373 4.26 -6.03 -45.72
N SER A 374 3.19 -5.38 -46.14
CA SER A 374 2.06 -4.97 -45.30
C SER A 374 1.19 -6.19 -44.96
N ILE A 375 0.97 -6.47 -43.68
CA ILE A 375 -0.11 -7.36 -43.21
C ILE A 375 -0.98 -6.56 -42.24
N ALA A 376 -2.22 -6.33 -42.64
CA ALA A 376 -3.26 -5.76 -41.79
C ALA A 376 -3.79 -6.83 -40.82
N ILE A 377 -3.81 -6.53 -39.52
CA ILE A 377 -4.48 -7.36 -38.52
C ILE A 377 -5.82 -6.70 -38.18
N GLN A 378 -6.90 -7.39 -38.50
CA GLN A 378 -8.27 -7.05 -38.07
C GLN A 378 -8.54 -7.68 -36.70
N SER A 379 -9.04 -6.90 -35.76
CA SER A 379 -9.51 -7.36 -34.44
C SER A 379 -11.00 -7.75 -34.52
N THR A 380 -11.30 -9.04 -34.39
CA THR A 380 -12.68 -9.54 -34.26
C THR A 380 -12.88 -10.20 -32.89
N THR A 381 -13.81 -9.68 -32.10
CA THR A 381 -14.32 -10.32 -30.87
C THR A 381 -15.09 -11.59 -31.23
N PRO A 382 -14.90 -12.73 -30.57
CA PRO A 382 -15.62 -13.96 -30.89
C PRO A 382 -17.11 -13.85 -30.49
N THR A 383 -18.00 -14.13 -31.44
CA THR A 383 -19.45 -14.24 -31.22
C THR A 383 -19.83 -15.66 -30.82
N PHE A 384 -20.29 -15.85 -29.58
CA PHE A 384 -20.79 -17.14 -29.09
C PHE A 384 -22.25 -17.37 -29.49
N ARG A 385 -22.62 -18.64 -29.70
CA ARG A 385 -24.03 -19.07 -29.79
C ARG A 385 -24.69 -19.02 -28.40
N PRO A 386 -26.02 -18.96 -28.30
CA PRO A 386 -26.73 -19.03 -27.02
C PRO A 386 -26.26 -20.22 -26.16
N VAL A 387 -26.08 -19.99 -24.85
CA VAL A 387 -25.46 -20.96 -23.92
C VAL A 387 -26.26 -22.26 -23.84
N ASP A 388 -27.59 -22.20 -23.94
CA ASP A 388 -28.51 -23.34 -23.97
C ASP A 388 -28.30 -24.28 -25.18
N GLN A 389 -27.50 -23.87 -26.17
CA GLN A 389 -27.18 -24.67 -27.35
C GLN A 389 -25.79 -25.32 -27.30
N TRP A 390 -25.02 -25.13 -26.22
CA TRP A 390 -23.66 -25.66 -26.13
C TRP A 390 -23.65 -27.14 -25.74
N THR A 391 -22.98 -27.96 -26.56
CA THR A 391 -22.87 -29.42 -26.35
C THR A 391 -21.45 -29.85 -25.97
N SER A 392 -21.30 -31.09 -25.48
CA SER A 392 -20.01 -31.66 -25.06
C SER A 392 -18.96 -31.81 -26.16
N THR A 393 -19.37 -31.64 -27.43
CA THR A 393 -18.50 -31.69 -28.60
C THR A 393 -18.10 -30.29 -29.11
N ASP A 394 -18.69 -29.23 -28.57
CA ASP A 394 -18.40 -27.85 -28.99
C ASP A 394 -17.24 -27.27 -28.17
N SER A 395 -16.29 -26.58 -28.82
CA SER A 395 -15.21 -25.86 -28.11
C SER A 395 -15.68 -24.56 -27.44
N ASP A 396 -17.00 -24.31 -27.40
CA ASP A 396 -17.59 -23.05 -26.95
C ASP A 396 -17.43 -22.86 -25.43
N ILE A 397 -17.57 -23.92 -24.62
CA ILE A 397 -17.33 -23.85 -23.16
C ILE A 397 -15.86 -23.51 -22.89
N HIS A 398 -14.93 -24.23 -23.52
CA HIS A 398 -13.49 -23.96 -23.41
C HIS A 398 -13.13 -22.55 -23.89
N ALA A 399 -13.67 -22.13 -25.04
CA ALA A 399 -13.43 -20.81 -25.60
C ALA A 399 -14.02 -19.71 -24.73
N TRP A 400 -15.15 -19.95 -24.06
CA TRP A 400 -15.76 -19.02 -23.12
C TRP A 400 -14.93 -18.88 -21.84
N PHE A 401 -14.43 -19.98 -21.27
CA PHE A 401 -13.53 -19.92 -20.11
C PHE A 401 -12.26 -19.14 -20.45
N ALA A 402 -11.69 -19.37 -21.65
CA ALA A 402 -10.54 -18.65 -22.15
C ALA A 402 -10.84 -17.16 -22.40
N SER A 403 -11.98 -16.83 -23.01
CA SER A 403 -12.36 -15.43 -23.28
C SER A 403 -12.61 -14.63 -22.01
N ASN A 404 -13.05 -15.30 -20.93
CA ASN A 404 -13.29 -14.69 -19.63
C ASN A 404 -12.09 -14.82 -18.67
N GLN A 405 -10.94 -15.31 -19.15
CA GLN A 405 -9.71 -15.43 -18.37
C GLN A 405 -9.90 -16.23 -17.07
N ILE A 406 -10.74 -17.26 -17.10
CA ILE A 406 -10.94 -18.18 -15.98
C ILE A 406 -9.84 -19.24 -16.04
N SER A 407 -9.23 -19.56 -14.89
CA SER A 407 -8.14 -20.54 -14.84
C SER A 407 -8.55 -21.90 -15.40
N ILE A 408 -7.57 -22.58 -15.99
CA ILE A 408 -7.75 -23.94 -16.50
C ILE A 408 -8.06 -24.92 -15.37
N GLU A 409 -7.59 -24.65 -14.15
CA GLU A 409 -7.92 -25.43 -12.97
C GLU A 409 -9.40 -25.31 -12.56
N LEU A 410 -10.01 -24.13 -12.69
CA LEU A 410 -11.45 -23.96 -12.47
C LEU A 410 -12.27 -24.61 -13.58
N HIS A 411 -11.83 -24.47 -14.84
CA HIS A 411 -12.43 -25.16 -15.96
C HIS A 411 -12.46 -26.68 -15.74
N ASP A 412 -11.32 -27.28 -15.35
CA ASP A 412 -11.22 -28.70 -15.02
C ASP A 412 -11.99 -29.08 -13.73
N LEU A 413 -12.13 -28.17 -12.77
CA LEU A 413 -12.89 -28.41 -11.54
C LEU A 413 -14.39 -28.53 -11.79
N PHE A 414 -14.96 -27.61 -12.58
CA PHE A 414 -16.39 -27.60 -12.89
C PHE A 414 -16.75 -28.64 -13.95
N ASN A 415 -15.90 -28.83 -14.96
CA ASN A 415 -16.02 -29.86 -15.99
C ASN A 415 -17.42 -29.92 -16.64
N PHE A 416 -18.01 -28.76 -16.95
CA PHE A 416 -19.30 -28.66 -17.62
C PHE A 416 -19.23 -29.31 -19.01
N ARG A 417 -20.18 -30.19 -19.29
CA ARG A 417 -20.32 -30.89 -20.56
C ARG A 417 -21.33 -30.21 -21.47
N THR A 418 -22.27 -29.46 -20.93
CA THR A 418 -23.27 -28.73 -21.70
C THR A 418 -23.45 -27.33 -21.12
N GLY A 419 -23.96 -26.40 -21.92
CA GLY A 419 -24.31 -25.09 -21.39
C GLY A 419 -25.54 -25.11 -20.46
N GLU A 420 -26.37 -26.16 -20.53
CA GLU A 420 -27.44 -26.38 -19.56
C GLU A 420 -26.89 -26.62 -18.14
N GLU A 421 -25.86 -27.47 -17.99
CA GLU A 421 -25.19 -27.68 -16.69
C GLU A 421 -24.58 -26.38 -16.13
N MET A 422 -24.09 -25.52 -17.03
CA MET A 422 -23.51 -24.23 -16.70
C MET A 422 -24.56 -23.22 -16.23
N LEU A 423 -25.76 -23.23 -16.84
CA LEU A 423 -26.92 -22.42 -16.44
C LEU A 423 -27.53 -22.91 -15.11
N ASP A 424 -27.65 -24.23 -14.92
CA ASP A 424 -28.10 -24.82 -13.65
C ASP A 424 -27.18 -24.40 -12.50
N TYR A 425 -25.86 -24.41 -12.75
CA TYR A 425 -24.90 -23.95 -11.77
C TYR A 425 -24.98 -22.44 -11.50
N ALA A 426 -25.27 -21.63 -12.53
CA ALA A 426 -25.52 -20.20 -12.37
C ALA A 426 -26.71 -19.94 -11.43
N GLN A 427 -27.77 -20.75 -11.52
CA GLN A 427 -28.91 -20.65 -10.64
C GLN A 427 -28.54 -20.96 -9.17
N LEU A 428 -27.73 -22.00 -8.92
CA LEU A 428 -27.21 -22.31 -7.58
C LEU A 428 -26.34 -21.19 -7.00
N LEU A 429 -25.60 -20.46 -7.83
CA LEU A 429 -24.79 -19.31 -7.41
C LEU A 429 -25.64 -18.09 -7.02
N ILE A 430 -26.83 -17.93 -7.62
CA ILE A 430 -27.79 -16.88 -7.25
C ILE A 430 -28.39 -17.19 -5.88
N GLU A 431 -28.66 -18.46 -5.58
CA GLU A 431 -29.27 -18.89 -4.32
C GLU A 431 -28.35 -18.72 -3.10
N ASP A 432 -27.11 -19.23 -3.13
CA ASP A 432 -26.14 -19.03 -2.06
C ASP A 432 -24.68 -19.09 -2.55
N ARG A 433 -24.20 -17.95 -3.06
CA ARG A 433 -22.83 -17.77 -3.56
C ARG A 433 -21.75 -18.14 -2.52
N ARG A 434 -21.98 -17.84 -1.25
CA ARG A 434 -20.98 -18.07 -0.19
C ARG A 434 -20.86 -19.57 0.11
N GLN A 435 -21.99 -20.27 0.14
CA GLN A 435 -21.99 -21.73 0.31
C GLN A 435 -21.32 -22.43 -0.88
N GLN A 436 -21.61 -22.03 -2.11
CA GLN A 436 -20.97 -22.60 -3.30
C GLN A 436 -19.46 -22.38 -3.30
N MET A 437 -18.98 -21.18 -2.93
CA MET A 437 -17.55 -20.90 -2.79
C MET A 437 -16.88 -21.84 -1.77
N ASN A 438 -17.51 -22.07 -0.62
CA ASN A 438 -16.98 -22.96 0.41
C ASN A 438 -16.94 -24.44 -0.04
N ILE A 439 -17.93 -24.88 -0.82
CA ILE A 439 -17.96 -26.25 -1.38
C ILE A 439 -16.81 -26.43 -2.37
N TYR A 440 -16.69 -25.53 -3.35
CA TYR A 440 -15.66 -25.66 -4.39
C TYR A 440 -14.25 -25.37 -3.89
N ALA A 441 -14.06 -24.52 -2.87
CA ALA A 441 -12.76 -24.37 -2.22
C ALA A 441 -12.27 -25.68 -1.61
N LYS A 442 -13.17 -26.47 -0.99
CA LYS A 442 -12.83 -27.79 -0.44
C LYS A 442 -12.50 -28.81 -1.53
N ILE A 443 -13.31 -28.86 -2.60
CA ILE A 443 -13.08 -29.78 -3.73
C ILE A 443 -11.77 -29.43 -4.46
N PHE A 444 -11.51 -28.13 -4.66
CA PHE A 444 -10.26 -27.64 -5.26
C PHE A 444 -9.05 -28.01 -4.42
N THR A 445 -9.13 -27.81 -3.09
CA THR A 445 -8.04 -28.18 -2.16
C THR A 445 -7.75 -29.68 -2.20
N GLN A 446 -8.80 -30.52 -2.30
CA GLN A 446 -8.65 -31.97 -2.43
C GLN A 446 -8.05 -32.38 -3.79
N LYS A 447 -8.52 -31.78 -4.89
CA LYS A 447 -8.09 -32.12 -6.26
C LYS A 447 -6.67 -31.64 -6.56
N TYR A 448 -6.26 -30.50 -6.00
CA TYR A 448 -4.98 -29.85 -6.26
C TYR A 448 -4.00 -29.87 -5.08
N HIS A 449 -3.98 -30.98 -4.33
CA HIS A 449 -2.95 -31.31 -3.32
C HIS A 449 -2.71 -30.22 -2.27
N GLY A 450 -3.77 -29.62 -1.72
CA GLY A 450 -3.67 -28.63 -0.65
C GLY A 450 -3.55 -27.18 -1.11
N ARG A 451 -3.56 -26.90 -2.43
CA ARG A 451 -3.69 -25.53 -2.95
C ARG A 451 -5.06 -24.97 -2.61
N GLU A 452 -5.12 -23.77 -2.03
CA GLU A 452 -6.39 -23.08 -1.80
C GLU A 452 -6.91 -22.44 -3.09
N LEU A 453 -8.22 -22.51 -3.31
CA LEU A 453 -8.89 -21.81 -4.41
C LEU A 453 -8.89 -20.30 -4.11
N PRO A 454 -8.22 -19.46 -4.92
CA PRO A 454 -8.21 -18.04 -4.66
C PRO A 454 -9.62 -17.44 -4.77
N PRO A 455 -10.08 -16.65 -3.78
CA PRO A 455 -11.43 -16.06 -3.81
C PRO A 455 -11.73 -15.24 -5.07
N HIS A 456 -10.71 -14.59 -5.63
CA HIS A 456 -10.85 -13.77 -6.84
C HIS A 456 -11.05 -14.62 -8.12
N GLU A 457 -10.48 -15.82 -8.18
CA GLU A 457 -10.66 -16.75 -9.30
C GLU A 457 -12.11 -17.25 -9.34
N PHE A 458 -12.65 -17.67 -8.19
CA PHE A 458 -14.05 -18.05 -8.08
C PHE A 458 -15.00 -16.88 -8.38
N ASN A 459 -14.67 -15.68 -7.88
CA ASN A 459 -15.47 -14.48 -8.15
C ASN A 459 -15.39 -14.01 -9.61
N ARG A 460 -14.30 -14.27 -10.33
CA ARG A 460 -14.19 -14.01 -11.77
C ARG A 460 -15.12 -14.94 -12.53
N PHE A 461 -15.06 -16.24 -12.22
CA PHE A 461 -15.98 -17.23 -12.79
C PHE A 461 -17.44 -16.87 -12.52
N ALA A 462 -17.81 -16.59 -11.27
CA ALA A 462 -19.20 -16.28 -10.88
C ALA A 462 -19.74 -14.92 -11.36
N LYS A 463 -18.89 -14.04 -11.90
CA LYS A 463 -19.31 -12.78 -12.55
C LYS A 463 -19.41 -12.92 -14.06
N ALA A 464 -18.61 -13.81 -14.65
CA ALA A 464 -18.65 -14.10 -16.07
C ALA A 464 -19.89 -14.94 -16.40
N LEU A 465 -20.19 -15.92 -15.54
CA LEU A 465 -21.40 -16.74 -15.53
C LEU A 465 -22.63 -15.91 -15.17
#